data_AF-A0AAV5Z6F1-F1
#
_entry.id   AF-A0AAV5Z6F1-F1
#
_cell.length_a   1.000
_cell.length_b   1.000
_cell.length_c   1.000
_cell.angle_alpha   90.00
_cell.angle_beta   90.00
_cell.angle_gamma   90.00
#
_symmetry.space_group_name_H-M   'P 1'
#
loop_
_entity.id
_entity.type
_entity.pdbx_description
1 polymer ?
#
loop_
_entity_poly.entity_id
_entity_poly.type
_entity_poly.pdbx_seq_one_letter_code
_entity_poly.pdbx_strand_id
1 'polypeptide(L)'
;MPAFDIDAYVGRSRAVDLAAIDWAAVPRHPVPPEALRTMRFMQDIESHTIVYLRSLLATRAIGDPDVATEIRMQRRAVARAARILVDRFWAPVGSGVQPEAELRFLAAYLFGGPEGRAAARKVDETIRRLPGFETVQLLESWMDRHHRHAMPLR
;
A
#
# COMPACT_ATOMS: atom_id res chain seq x y z
N MET A 1 -4.01 10.55 -21.85
CA MET A 1 -2.81 11.14 -21.20
C MET A 1 -1.63 10.95 -22.14
N PRO A 2 -0.71 11.92 -22.28
CA PRO A 2 0.49 11.73 -23.08
C PRO A 2 1.34 10.59 -22.52
N ALA A 3 2.01 9.84 -23.39
CA ALA A 3 2.91 8.77 -22.98
C ALA A 3 4.08 9.35 -22.17
N PHE A 4 4.48 8.64 -21.11
CA PHE A 4 5.61 9.04 -20.28
C PHE A 4 6.92 8.86 -21.06
N ASP A 5 7.66 9.95 -21.25
CA ASP A 5 8.97 9.95 -21.93
C ASP A 5 10.09 9.71 -20.89
N ILE A 6 10.57 8.47 -20.86
CA ILE A 6 11.61 8.03 -19.94
C ILE A 6 12.97 8.65 -20.25
N ASP A 7 13.31 8.81 -21.54
CA ASP A 7 14.61 9.34 -21.95
C ASP A 7 14.74 10.81 -21.56
N ALA A 8 13.66 11.58 -21.75
CA ALA A 8 13.59 12.95 -21.30
C ALA A 8 13.58 13.08 -19.76
N TYR A 9 12.96 12.14 -19.04
CA TYR A 9 13.01 12.10 -17.58
C TYR A 9 14.43 11.82 -17.06
N VAL A 10 15.11 10.81 -17.62
CA VAL A 10 16.50 10.47 -17.25
C VAL A 10 17.45 11.62 -17.59
N GLY A 11 17.31 12.24 -18.77
CA GLY A 11 18.14 13.38 -19.18
C GLY A 11 18.00 14.63 -18.29
N ARG A 12 16.86 14.78 -17.59
CA ARG A 12 16.64 15.84 -16.59
C ARG A 12 16.95 15.42 -15.15
N SER A 13 17.13 14.13 -14.91
CA SER A 13 17.39 13.60 -13.57
C SER A 13 18.82 13.90 -13.16
N ARG A 14 18.99 14.43 -11.96
CA ARG A 14 20.30 14.70 -11.35
C ARG A 14 20.32 14.18 -9.93
N ALA A 15 21.51 13.90 -9.41
CA ALA A 15 21.68 13.58 -8.00
C ALA A 15 21.07 14.70 -7.13
N VAL A 16 20.37 14.30 -6.07
CA VAL A 16 19.83 15.26 -5.10
C VAL A 16 21.02 15.93 -4.41
N ASP A 17 21.03 17.26 -4.39
CA ASP A 17 22.01 18.03 -3.64
C ASP A 17 21.64 18.00 -2.14
N LEU A 18 22.54 17.42 -1.34
CA LEU A 18 22.36 17.23 0.10
C LEU A 18 23.19 18.23 0.92
N ALA A 19 23.87 19.19 0.28
CA ALA A 19 24.76 20.13 0.96
C ALA A 19 24.06 20.99 2.02
N ALA A 20 22.75 21.20 1.88
CA ALA A 20 21.94 21.96 2.82
C ALA A 20 21.53 21.18 4.09
N ILE A 21 21.83 19.88 4.17
CA ILE A 21 21.44 19.03 5.31
C ILE A 21 22.56 19.04 6.35
N ASP A 22 22.25 19.53 7.56
CA ASP A 22 23.13 19.40 8.72
C ASP A 22 23.05 17.97 9.30
N TRP A 23 23.91 17.08 8.80
CA TRP A 23 24.00 15.70 9.25
C TRP A 23 24.40 15.57 10.73
N ALA A 24 25.10 16.56 11.29
CA ALA A 24 25.49 16.56 12.70
C ALA A 24 24.30 16.90 13.62
N ALA A 25 23.22 17.50 13.10
CA ALA A 25 21.99 17.71 13.85
C ALA A 25 21.17 16.43 14.05
N VAL A 26 21.32 15.42 13.18
CA VAL A 26 20.47 14.23 13.16
C VAL A 26 20.36 13.52 14.52
N PRO A 27 21.46 13.28 15.28
CA PRO A 27 21.36 12.63 16.59
C PRO A 27 20.52 13.39 17.62
N ARG A 28 20.30 14.70 17.43
CA ARG A 28 19.48 15.53 18.33
C ARG A 28 17.98 15.36 18.11
N HIS A 29 17.56 14.69 17.04
CA HIS A 29 16.17 14.46 16.68
C HIS A 29 15.88 12.96 16.57
N PRO A 30 15.92 12.21 17.69
CA PRO A 30 15.67 10.77 17.68
C PRO A 30 14.24 10.48 17.24
N VAL A 31 14.10 9.47 16.38
CA VAL A 31 12.79 8.98 15.95
C VAL A 31 12.18 8.13 17.07
N PRO A 32 10.87 8.28 17.37
CA PRO A 32 10.20 7.44 18.37
C PRO A 32 10.38 5.94 18.07
N PRO A 33 10.56 5.08 19.10
CA PRO A 33 10.71 3.64 18.91
C PRO A 33 9.58 2.99 18.09
N GLU A 34 8.36 3.50 18.23
CA GLU A 34 7.16 3.05 17.52
C GLU A 34 7.23 3.36 16.02
N ALA A 35 7.75 4.55 15.69
CA ALA A 35 8.00 4.95 14.32
C ALA A 35 9.14 4.13 13.70
N LEU A 36 10.22 3.85 14.45
CA LEU A 36 11.29 2.96 14.00
C LEU A 36 10.79 1.53 13.75
N ARG A 37 9.91 1.00 14.61
CA ARG A 37 9.26 -0.31 14.42
C ARG A 37 8.42 -0.34 13.14
N THR A 38 7.66 0.73 12.89
CA THR A 38 6.89 0.90 11.65
C THR A 38 7.78 0.96 10.40
N MET A 39 8.89 1.70 10.46
CA MET A 39 9.83 1.78 9.33
C MET A 39 10.46 0.43 9.01
N ARG A 40 10.83 -0.37 10.01
CA ARG A 40 11.35 -1.73 9.82
C ARG A 40 10.32 -2.64 9.17
N PHE A 41 9.06 -2.57 9.62
CA PHE A 41 7.97 -3.28 8.96
C PHE A 41 7.89 -2.92 7.47
N MET A 42 7.92 -1.62 7.13
CA MET A 42 7.87 -1.18 5.74
C MET A 42 9.07 -1.65 4.91
N GLN A 43 10.28 -1.66 5.48
CA GLN A 43 11.49 -2.19 4.83
C GLN A 43 11.35 -3.68 4.49
N ASP A 44 10.80 -4.48 5.40
CA ASP A 44 10.60 -5.91 5.13
C ASP A 44 9.55 -6.14 4.03
N ILE A 45 8.53 -5.28 3.96
CA ILE A 45 7.55 -5.29 2.87
C ILE A 45 8.19 -4.93 1.53
N GLU A 46 9.21 -4.06 1.50
CA GLU A 46 9.86 -3.63 0.26
C GLU A 46 10.46 -4.80 -0.54
N SER A 47 10.96 -5.83 0.14
CA SER A 47 11.45 -7.05 -0.53
C SER A 47 10.38 -7.74 -1.38
N HIS A 48 9.08 -7.53 -1.08
CA HIS A 48 7.97 -8.09 -1.85
C HIS A 48 7.70 -7.31 -3.13
N THR A 49 8.15 -6.06 -3.26
CA THR A 49 8.06 -5.31 -4.52
C THR A 49 8.79 -6.05 -5.64
N ILE A 50 9.96 -6.64 -5.36
CA ILE A 50 10.71 -7.45 -6.32
C ILE A 50 9.96 -8.75 -6.66
N VAL A 51 9.28 -9.36 -5.69
CA VAL A 51 8.48 -10.57 -5.91
C VAL A 51 7.27 -10.27 -6.80
N TYR A 52 6.52 -9.19 -6.52
CA TYR A 52 5.39 -8.76 -7.35
C TYR A 52 5.83 -8.38 -8.75
N LEU A 53 6.94 -7.65 -8.88
CA LEU A 53 7.51 -7.32 -10.18
C LEU A 53 7.84 -8.58 -10.98
N ARG A 54 8.50 -9.56 -10.36
CA ARG A 54 8.80 -10.85 -11.01
C ARG A 54 7.53 -11.58 -11.42
N SER A 55 6.49 -11.60 -10.58
CA SER A 55 5.21 -12.20 -10.92
C SER A 55 4.51 -11.49 -12.07
N LEU A 56 4.54 -10.15 -12.10
CA LEU A 56 4.01 -9.36 -13.21
C LEU A 56 4.79 -9.61 -14.50
N LEU A 57 6.13 -9.62 -14.44
CA LEU A 57 7.03 -9.95 -15.55
C LEU A 57 6.85 -11.37 -16.07
N ALA A 58 6.46 -12.31 -15.21
CA ALA A 58 6.15 -13.69 -15.59
C ALA A 58 4.78 -13.85 -16.27
N THR A 59 3.96 -12.79 -16.33
CA THR A 59 2.65 -12.80 -17.00
C THR A 59 2.70 -12.05 -18.33
N ARG A 60 1.75 -12.34 -19.22
CA ARG A 60 1.54 -11.56 -20.46
C ARG A 60 1.09 -10.11 -20.21
N ALA A 61 0.93 -9.69 -18.95
CA ALA A 61 0.52 -8.35 -18.57
C ALA A 61 1.53 -7.25 -18.94
N ILE A 62 2.75 -7.60 -19.33
CA ILE A 62 3.73 -6.59 -19.78
C ILE A 62 3.61 -6.25 -21.26
N GLY A 63 3.10 -7.18 -22.08
CA GLY A 63 3.00 -7.00 -23.53
C GLY A 63 1.65 -6.48 -24.02
N ASP A 64 0.68 -6.29 -23.12
CA ASP A 64 -0.68 -5.87 -23.47
C ASP A 64 -0.86 -4.39 -23.08
N PRO A 65 -0.97 -3.47 -24.07
CA PRO A 65 -1.17 -2.05 -23.80
C PRO A 65 -2.51 -1.75 -23.09
N ASP A 66 -3.44 -2.72 -23.06
CA ASP A 66 -4.71 -2.68 -22.35
C ASP A 66 -4.69 -3.43 -21.01
N VAL A 67 -3.51 -3.63 -20.40
CA VAL A 67 -3.36 -4.19 -19.02
C VAL A 67 -3.91 -3.30 -17.92
N ALA A 68 -4.67 -2.28 -18.28
CA ALA A 68 -5.74 -1.79 -17.45
C ALA A 68 -6.74 -2.94 -17.18
N THR A 69 -6.49 -3.69 -16.12
CA THR A 69 -7.45 -4.61 -15.48
C THR A 69 -8.84 -3.94 -15.36
N GLU A 70 -8.84 -2.61 -15.21
CA GLU A 70 -10.00 -1.72 -15.25
C GLU A 70 -10.84 -1.80 -16.55
N ILE A 71 -10.22 -1.92 -17.74
CA ILE A 71 -10.92 -2.12 -19.02
C ILE A 71 -11.59 -3.49 -19.04
N ARG A 72 -10.92 -4.54 -18.55
CA ARG A 72 -11.49 -5.90 -18.49
C ARG A 72 -12.63 -5.99 -17.46
N MET A 73 -12.55 -5.23 -16.37
CA MET A 73 -13.60 -5.13 -15.35
C MET A 73 -14.88 -4.44 -15.84
N GLN A 74 -14.87 -3.74 -16.98
CA GLN A 74 -16.10 -3.26 -17.63
C GLN A 74 -17.08 -4.40 -17.94
N ARG A 75 -16.58 -5.64 -18.11
CA ARG A 75 -17.42 -6.84 -18.25
C ARG A 75 -17.95 -7.23 -16.87
N ARG A 76 -19.27 -7.12 -16.66
CA ARG A 76 -19.97 -7.44 -15.40
C ARG A 76 -19.57 -8.79 -14.78
N ALA A 77 -19.35 -9.83 -15.59
CA ALA A 77 -18.95 -11.15 -15.10
C ALA A 77 -17.53 -11.13 -14.49
N VAL A 78 -16.60 -10.39 -15.10
CA VAL A 78 -15.22 -10.24 -14.61
C VAL A 78 -15.20 -9.41 -13.33
N ALA A 79 -15.92 -8.28 -13.30
CA ALA A 79 -16.07 -7.48 -12.09
C ALA A 79 -16.64 -8.28 -10.92
N ARG A 80 -17.70 -9.08 -11.15
CA ARG A 80 -18.27 -9.96 -10.11
C ARG A 80 -17.29 -11.01 -9.62
N ALA A 81 -16.55 -11.67 -10.52
CA ALA A 81 -15.55 -12.66 -10.13
C ALA A 81 -14.43 -12.03 -9.30
N ALA A 82 -13.91 -10.87 -9.73
CA ALA A 82 -12.92 -10.11 -8.99
C ALA A 82 -13.44 -9.68 -7.62
N ARG A 83 -14.69 -9.21 -7.55
CA ARG A 83 -15.34 -8.82 -6.30
C ARG A 83 -15.41 -9.97 -5.29
N ILE A 84 -15.83 -11.16 -5.74
CA ILE A 84 -15.89 -12.36 -4.89
C ILE A 84 -14.50 -12.72 -4.33
N LEU A 85 -13.47 -12.66 -5.16
CA LEU A 85 -12.10 -12.97 -4.73
C LEU A 85 -11.60 -11.95 -3.69
N VAL A 86 -11.82 -10.66 -3.94
CA VAL A 86 -11.40 -9.60 -3.03
C VAL A 86 -12.16 -9.66 -1.70
N ASP A 87 -13.48 -9.80 -1.71
CA ASP A 87 -14.25 -9.90 -0.46
C ASP A 87 -13.82 -11.09 0.41
N ARG A 88 -13.38 -12.20 -0.22
CA ARG A 88 -13.04 -13.43 0.48
C ARG A 88 -11.58 -13.50 0.94
N PHE A 89 -10.66 -13.02 0.12
CA PHE A 89 -9.22 -13.28 0.30
C PHE A 89 -8.39 -12.02 0.51
N TRP A 90 -8.96 -10.83 0.42
CA TRP A 90 -8.21 -9.60 0.63
C TRP A 90 -7.73 -9.48 2.08
N ALA A 91 -6.47 -9.07 2.23
CA ALA A 91 -5.84 -8.73 3.49
C ALA A 91 -4.82 -7.60 3.23
N PRO A 92 -4.48 -6.79 4.24
CA PRO A 92 -3.48 -5.73 4.06
C PRO A 92 -2.11 -6.32 3.73
N VAL A 93 -1.33 -5.55 2.96
CA VAL A 93 0.03 -5.92 2.56
C VAL A 93 0.88 -6.20 3.81
N GLY A 94 1.54 -7.35 3.81
CA GLY A 94 2.25 -7.90 4.98
C GLY A 94 1.53 -9.06 5.69
N SER A 95 0.24 -9.27 5.40
CA SER A 95 -0.48 -10.46 5.86
C SER A 95 0.14 -11.73 5.29
N GLY A 96 0.51 -12.68 6.17
CA GLY A 96 1.16 -13.94 5.78
C GLY A 96 2.66 -13.83 5.51
N VAL A 97 3.23 -12.63 5.61
CA VAL A 97 4.67 -12.36 5.47
C VAL A 97 5.27 -12.00 6.82
N GLN A 98 4.61 -11.07 7.53
CA GLN A 98 5.02 -10.57 8.83
C GLN A 98 4.24 -11.26 9.95
N PRO A 99 4.81 -11.35 11.18
CA PRO A 99 4.07 -11.81 12.34
C PRO A 99 2.80 -10.98 12.55
N GLU A 100 1.69 -11.63 12.94
CA GLU A 100 0.40 -10.95 13.13
C GLU A 100 0.48 -9.80 14.14
N ALA A 101 1.32 -9.95 15.17
CA ALA A 101 1.57 -8.91 16.17
C ALA A 101 2.15 -7.63 15.57
N GLU A 102 3.04 -7.74 14.58
CA GLU A 102 3.63 -6.58 13.89
C GLU A 102 2.59 -5.88 13.01
N LEU A 103 1.80 -6.66 12.28
CA LEU A 103 0.71 -6.13 11.45
C LEU A 103 -0.35 -5.41 12.29
N ARG A 104 -0.70 -5.97 13.45
CA ARG A 104 -1.64 -5.34 14.41
C ARG A 104 -1.05 -4.09 15.06
N PHE A 105 0.24 -4.10 15.39
CA PHE A 105 0.93 -2.92 15.90
C PHE A 105 0.90 -1.78 14.88
N LEU A 106 1.30 -2.06 13.63
CA LEU A 106 1.28 -1.10 12.53
C LEU A 106 -0.12 -0.51 12.34
N ALA A 107 -1.13 -1.37 12.31
CA ALA A 107 -2.52 -0.98 12.18
C ALA A 107 -2.96 -0.01 13.30
N ALA A 108 -2.68 -0.35 14.56
CA ALA A 108 -3.03 0.49 15.69
C ALA A 108 -2.27 1.83 15.65
N TYR A 109 -0.96 1.80 15.37
CA TYR A 109 -0.10 2.96 15.39
C TYR A 109 -0.41 3.95 14.26
N LEU A 110 -0.62 3.46 13.02
CA LEU A 110 -0.88 4.33 11.86
C LEU A 110 -2.36 4.67 11.67
N PHE A 111 -3.26 3.74 11.96
CA PHE A 111 -4.68 3.84 11.59
C PHE A 111 -5.63 3.98 12.80
N GLY A 112 -5.13 3.95 14.03
CA GLY A 112 -5.95 4.03 15.24
C GLY A 112 -6.56 5.42 15.50
N GLY A 113 -5.87 6.48 15.08
CA GLY A 113 -6.34 7.87 15.23
C GLY A 113 -7.32 8.32 14.15
N PRO A 114 -8.00 9.48 14.33
CA PRO A 114 -8.95 10.02 13.34
C PRO A 114 -8.35 10.23 11.95
N GLU A 115 -7.11 10.72 11.88
CA GLU A 115 -6.37 10.90 10.63
C GLU A 115 -6.06 9.56 9.96
N GLY A 116 -5.63 8.59 10.75
CA GLY A 116 -5.41 7.22 10.30
C GLY A 116 -6.69 6.58 9.74
N ARG A 117 -7.82 6.72 10.42
CA ARG A 117 -9.12 6.27 9.91
C ARG A 117 -9.53 6.97 8.61
N ALA A 118 -9.21 8.26 8.46
CA ALA A 118 -9.42 8.96 7.20
C ALA A 118 -8.52 8.43 6.07
N ALA A 119 -7.26 8.08 6.37
CA ALA A 119 -6.37 7.43 5.41
C ALA A 119 -6.91 6.05 5.00
N ALA A 120 -7.43 5.26 5.93
CA ALA A 120 -8.06 3.97 5.63
C ALA A 120 -9.27 4.12 4.69
N ARG A 121 -10.16 5.10 4.97
CA ARG A 121 -11.29 5.46 4.08
C ARG A 121 -10.84 5.78 2.67
N LYS A 122 -9.77 6.58 2.54
CA LYS A 122 -9.23 6.99 1.23
C LYS A 122 -8.76 5.80 0.39
N VAL A 123 -8.19 4.77 1.02
CA VAL A 123 -7.82 3.53 0.33
C VAL A 123 -9.08 2.84 -0.20
N ASP A 124 -10.09 2.63 0.65
CA ASP A 124 -11.35 2.00 0.24
C ASP A 124 -12.07 2.81 -0.85
N GLU A 125 -12.09 4.14 -0.76
CA GLU A 125 -12.63 5.05 -1.80
C GLU A 125 -11.92 4.93 -3.14
N THR A 126 -10.60 4.71 -3.12
CA THR A 126 -9.82 4.50 -4.35
C THR A 126 -10.23 3.18 -5.01
N ILE A 127 -10.42 2.12 -4.24
CA ILE A 127 -10.87 0.82 -4.74
C ILE A 127 -12.31 0.90 -5.25
N ARG A 128 -13.19 1.67 -4.60
CA ARG A 128 -14.60 1.88 -5.03
C ARG A 128 -14.74 2.51 -6.42
N ARG A 129 -13.68 3.10 -6.98
CA ARG A 129 -13.69 3.63 -8.36
C ARG A 129 -13.63 2.51 -9.42
N LEU A 130 -13.23 1.30 -9.03
CA LEU A 130 -13.19 0.17 -9.94
C LEU A 130 -14.61 -0.33 -10.25
N PRO A 131 -14.92 -0.68 -11.51
CA PRO A 131 -16.22 -1.22 -11.87
C PRO A 131 -16.60 -2.45 -11.04
N GLY A 132 -17.74 -2.41 -10.36
CA GLY A 132 -18.25 -3.50 -9.50
C GLY A 132 -17.71 -3.51 -8.05
N PHE A 133 -16.97 -2.47 -7.64
CA PHE A 133 -16.42 -2.32 -6.29
C PHE A 133 -17.05 -1.18 -5.49
N GLU A 134 -18.12 -0.56 -5.99
CA GLU A 134 -18.67 0.71 -5.51
C GLU A 134 -19.07 0.69 -4.03
N THR A 135 -19.38 -0.49 -3.49
CA THR A 135 -19.80 -0.70 -2.09
C THR A 135 -18.74 -1.38 -1.24
N VAL A 136 -17.48 -1.48 -1.70
CA VAL A 136 -16.42 -2.16 -0.94
C VAL A 136 -15.99 -1.34 0.28
N GLN A 137 -15.73 -2.05 1.37
CA GLN A 137 -15.12 -1.52 2.59
C GLN A 137 -14.16 -2.58 3.14
N LEU A 138 -12.90 -2.55 2.69
CA LEU A 138 -11.92 -3.60 2.97
C LEU A 138 -11.06 -3.22 4.17
N LEU A 139 -10.32 -2.13 4.03
CA LEU A 139 -9.32 -1.73 5.02
C LEU A 139 -10.01 -1.26 6.29
N GLU A 140 -11.08 -0.47 6.19
CA GLU A 140 -11.83 -0.06 7.39
C GLU A 140 -12.44 -1.27 8.13
N SER A 141 -13.06 -2.21 7.40
CA SER A 141 -13.63 -3.41 8.01
C SER A 141 -12.56 -4.29 8.65
N TRP A 142 -11.37 -4.39 8.04
CA TRP A 142 -10.24 -5.11 8.62
C TRP A 142 -9.75 -4.41 9.90
N MET A 143 -9.62 -3.08 9.88
CA MET A 143 -9.26 -2.27 11.04
C MET A 143 -10.26 -2.47 12.19
N ASP A 144 -11.56 -2.43 11.93
CA ASP A 144 -12.60 -2.58 12.97
C ASP A 144 -12.58 -3.97 13.63
N ARG A 145 -12.21 -5.00 12.87
CA ARG A 145 -12.01 -6.35 13.43
C ARG A 145 -10.81 -6.43 14.36
N HIS A 146 -9.72 -5.73 14.07
CA HIS A 146 -8.43 -5.88 14.74
C HIS A 146 -8.13 -4.78 15.79
N HIS A 147 -8.80 -3.63 15.71
CA HIS A 147 -8.70 -2.53 16.67
C HIS A 147 -9.29 -2.90 18.05
N ARG A 148 -10.29 -3.79 18.11
CA ARG A 148 -10.89 -4.26 19.37
C ARG A 148 -9.92 -4.99 20.31
N HIS A 149 -8.71 -5.31 19.86
CA HIS A 149 -7.69 -6.02 20.64
C HIS A 149 -6.36 -5.27 20.72
N ALA A 150 -6.30 -3.99 20.33
CA ALA A 150 -5.08 -3.20 20.49
C ALA A 150 -4.97 -2.72 21.95
N MET A 151 -3.96 -3.19 22.68
CA MET A 151 -3.63 -2.61 23.98
C MET A 151 -3.27 -1.13 23.80
N PRO A 152 -3.60 -0.27 24.78
CA PRO A 152 -3.23 1.13 24.70
C PRO A 152 -1.71 1.25 24.62
N LEU A 153 -1.24 2.03 23.65
CA LEU A 153 0.14 2.48 23.55
C LEU A 153 0.45 3.21 24.87
N ARG A 154 1.43 2.73 25.62
CA ARG A 154 1.92 3.33 26.87
C ARG A 154 2.95 4.39 26.57
#